data_AF-A0A5D2NU53-F1
#
_entry.id   AF-A0A5D2NU53-F1
#
_cell.length_a   1.000
_cell.length_b   1.000
_cell.length_c   1.000
_cell.angle_alpha   90.00
_cell.angle_beta   90.00
_cell.angle_gamma   90.00
#
_symmetry.space_group_name_H-M   'P 1'
#
loop_
_entity.id
_entity.type
_entity.pdbx_description
1 polymer ?
#
loop_
_entity_poly.entity_id
_entity_poly.type
_entity_poly.pdbx_seq_one_letter_code
_entity_poly.pdbx_strand_id
1 'polypeptide(L)'
;MKECLEVVGLMELYIEQLDQNSLKHAIKSQNEPDVRCPTGEARITPGFKLPASHVIHTVGPIYDSHKDPKASLTSAYKNCLSVAKENNIEYIAFTAISCGVYGYPFEEAATIAISTVKNFADGIKELH
;
A
#
# COMPACT_ATOMS: atom_id res chain seq x y z
N MET A 1 0.03 -21.71 -6.53
CA MET A 1 -0.38 -20.71 -5.53
C MET A 1 -0.58 -19.41 -6.29
N LYS A 2 -1.75 -18.79 -6.19
CA LYS A 2 -2.03 -17.52 -6.86
C LYS A 2 -1.26 -16.43 -6.11
N GLU A 3 -0.55 -15.56 -6.81
CA GLU A 3 0.26 -14.50 -6.20
C GLU A 3 -0.67 -13.45 -5.60
N CYS A 4 -0.96 -13.59 -4.30
CA CYS A 4 -1.82 -12.69 -3.56
C CYS A 4 -0.97 -11.67 -2.80
N LEU A 5 -1.41 -10.42 -2.80
CA LEU A 5 -0.72 -9.28 -2.24
C LEU A 5 -1.62 -8.57 -1.21
N GLU A 6 -1.06 -8.21 -0.06
CA GLU A 6 -1.75 -7.44 0.97
C GLU A 6 -1.22 -6.00 1.02
N VAL A 7 -2.12 -5.01 1.02
CA VAL A 7 -1.78 -3.59 1.17
C VAL A 7 -2.04 -3.13 2.60
N VAL A 8 -0.98 -2.77 3.32
CA VAL A 8 -1.06 -2.33 4.71
C VAL A 8 -0.98 -0.80 4.78
N GLY A 9 -2.03 -0.17 5.31
CA GLY A 9 -2.17 1.29 5.41
C GLY A 9 -1.46 1.96 6.61
N LEU A 10 -0.81 1.19 7.48
CA LEU A 10 -0.01 1.69 8.59
C LEU A 10 1.35 0.98 8.58
N MET A 11 2.36 1.68 8.09
CA MET A 11 3.76 1.24 8.11
C MET A 11 4.29 1.07 9.55
N GLU A 12 3.60 1.62 10.57
CA GLU A 12 4.15 1.75 11.92
C GLU A 12 3.95 0.52 12.84
N LEU A 13 3.13 -0.48 12.48
CA LEU A 13 2.83 -1.59 13.42
C LEU A 13 3.24 -3.00 12.95
N TYR A 14 3.58 -3.21 11.67
CA TYR A 14 3.99 -4.54 11.19
C TYR A 14 5.52 -4.74 11.15
N ILE A 15 6.29 -3.65 11.19
CA ILE A 15 7.76 -3.69 11.11
C ILE A 15 8.39 -4.20 12.42
N GLU A 16 7.71 -4.12 13.56
CA GLU A 16 8.25 -4.61 14.84
C GLU A 16 8.19 -6.13 15.00
N GLN A 17 7.39 -6.84 14.20
CA GLN A 17 7.23 -8.30 14.30
C GLN A 17 8.08 -9.10 13.31
N LEU A 18 8.72 -8.43 12.36
CA LEU A 18 9.61 -9.06 11.38
C LEU A 18 11.04 -8.54 11.60
N ASP A 19 11.95 -9.47 11.90
CA ASP A 19 13.38 -9.29 12.08
C ASP A 19 13.95 -8.08 11.31
N GLN A 20 14.40 -7.06 12.06
CA GLN A 20 14.95 -5.81 11.53
C GLN A 20 16.12 -6.03 10.55
N ASN A 21 16.78 -7.19 10.57
CA ASN A 21 17.86 -7.52 9.63
C ASN A 21 17.37 -7.88 8.22
N SER A 22 16.16 -8.43 8.12
CA SER A 22 15.55 -8.82 6.84
C SER A 22 14.97 -7.62 6.08
N LEU A 23 14.49 -6.59 6.79
CA LEU A 23 14.03 -5.34 6.20
C LEU A 23 15.18 -4.55 5.55
N LYS A 24 16.36 -4.52 6.18
CA LYS A 24 17.56 -3.85 5.64
C LYS A 24 18.05 -4.45 4.32
N HIS A 25 17.73 -5.72 4.05
CA HIS A 25 18.11 -6.42 2.82
C HIS A 25 17.03 -6.36 1.73
N ALA A 26 15.75 -6.21 2.09
CA ALA A 26 14.64 -6.15 1.13
C ALA A 26 14.45 -4.76 0.51
N ILE A 27 14.93 -3.69 1.16
CA ILE A 27 15.01 -2.33 0.59
C ILE A 27 16.32 -2.22 -0.21
N LYS A 28 16.50 -3.07 -1.22
CA LYS A 28 17.68 -3.04 -2.08
C LYS A 28 17.28 -2.76 -3.53
N SER A 29 16.66 -1.60 -3.79
CA SER A 29 16.67 -0.90 -5.10
C SER A 29 15.86 0.42 -5.22
N GLN A 30 15.40 1.08 -4.15
CA GLN A 30 14.69 2.38 -4.28
C GLN A 30 15.18 3.38 -3.21
N ASN A 31 16.44 3.82 -3.40
CA ASN A 31 17.18 4.96 -2.81
C ASN A 31 16.88 5.38 -1.35
N GLU A 32 17.90 5.14 -0.50
CA GLU A 32 18.16 5.65 0.86
C GLU A 32 17.55 4.84 2.05
N PRO A 33 18.40 4.19 2.89
CA PRO A 33 17.98 3.30 3.99
C PRO A 33 17.38 3.99 5.22
N ASP A 34 17.14 5.31 5.16
CA ASP A 34 16.59 6.13 6.26
C ASP A 34 15.30 6.89 5.88
N VAL A 35 14.73 6.62 4.70
CA VAL A 35 13.57 7.38 4.20
C VAL A 35 12.26 6.64 4.48
N ARG A 36 11.49 7.18 5.44
CA ARG A 36 10.07 6.84 5.67
C ARG A 36 9.32 6.96 4.34
N CYS A 37 8.45 5.99 4.02
CA CYS A 37 7.57 6.07 2.84
C CYS A 37 6.71 7.35 2.92
N PRO A 38 6.83 8.30 1.97
CA PRO A 38 6.04 9.53 2.01
C PRO A 38 4.55 9.26 1.88
N THR A 39 3.72 10.18 2.36
CA THR A 39 2.28 10.09 2.15
C THR A 39 1.93 10.07 0.67
N GLY A 40 1.07 9.13 0.28
CA GLY A 40 0.68 8.87 -1.11
C GLY A 40 1.61 7.91 -1.86
N GLU A 41 2.74 7.51 -1.29
CA GLU A 41 3.69 6.60 -1.92
C GLU A 41 3.47 5.13 -1.51
N ALA A 42 4.06 4.20 -2.26
CA ALA A 42 4.00 2.77 -2.00
C ALA A 42 5.38 2.09 -2.16
N ARG A 43 5.65 1.07 -1.37
CA ARG A 43 6.88 0.24 -1.38
C ARG A 43 6.52 -1.23 -1.24
N ILE A 44 7.33 -2.14 -1.79
CA ILE A 44 7.05 -3.58 -1.76
C ILE A 44 8.13 -4.35 -1.00
N THR A 45 7.73 -5.39 -0.28
CA THR A 45 8.61 -6.40 0.31
C THR A 45 8.10 -7.81 0.00
N PRO A 46 8.92 -8.85 0.14
CA PRO A 46 8.42 -10.22 0.19
C PRO A 46 7.39 -10.41 1.31
N GLY A 47 6.48 -11.38 1.17
CA GLY A 47 5.47 -11.70 2.20
C GLY A 47 6.01 -12.49 3.40
N PHE A 48 7.26 -12.96 3.33
CA PHE A 48 7.92 -13.74 4.38
C PHE A 48 7.09 -14.94 4.87
N LYS A 49 6.53 -14.87 6.09
CA LYS A 49 5.72 -15.94 6.71
C LYS A 49 4.22 -15.81 6.42
N LEU A 50 3.81 -14.79 5.66
CA LEU A 50 2.42 -14.59 5.27
C LEU A 50 2.04 -15.53 4.11
N PRO A 51 0.75 -15.87 3.97
CA PRO A 51 0.26 -16.57 2.78
C PRO A 51 0.40 -15.76 1.48
N ALA A 52 0.55 -14.44 1.59
CA ALA A 52 0.79 -13.53 0.47
C ALA A 52 2.23 -13.67 -0.07
N SER A 53 2.41 -13.55 -1.39
CA SER A 53 3.75 -13.60 -1.99
C SER A 53 4.55 -12.33 -1.68
N HIS A 54 3.86 -11.20 -1.60
CA HIS A 54 4.42 -9.88 -1.35
C HIS A 54 3.52 -9.07 -0.40
N VAL A 55 4.07 -7.99 0.14
CA VAL A 55 3.33 -6.98 0.89
C VAL A 55 3.67 -5.62 0.30
N ILE A 56 2.65 -4.82 -0.03
CA ILE A 56 2.83 -3.42 -0.40
C ILE A 56 2.51 -2.56 0.82
N HIS A 57 3.49 -1.77 1.21
CA HIS A 57 3.40 -0.78 2.28
C HIS A 57 3.08 0.56 1.65
N THR A 58 2.04 1.23 2.12
CA THR A 58 1.68 2.57 1.66
C THR A 58 1.30 3.45 2.84
N VAL A 59 1.53 4.75 2.70
CA VAL A 59 1.14 5.73 3.71
C VAL A 59 0.01 6.57 3.18
N GLY A 60 -1.20 6.34 3.69
CA GLY A 60 -2.33 7.22 3.44
C GLY A 60 -2.22 8.56 4.19
N PRO A 61 -3.03 9.57 3.82
CA PRO A 61 -3.05 10.86 4.51
C PRO A 61 -3.79 10.77 5.84
N ILE A 62 -3.40 11.62 6.80
CA ILE A 62 -4.23 11.98 7.95
C ILE A 62 -5.31 12.95 7.46
N TYR A 63 -6.58 12.63 7.67
CA TYR A 63 -7.70 13.32 7.02
C TYR A 63 -7.73 14.83 7.34
N ASP A 64 -7.73 15.19 8.62
CA ASP A 64 -7.91 16.59 9.05
C ASP A 64 -6.66 17.47 8.95
N SER A 65 -5.47 16.87 8.86
CA SER A 65 -4.20 17.62 8.92
C SER A 65 -3.45 17.69 7.60
N HIS A 66 -3.88 16.95 6.58
CA HIS A 66 -3.24 16.97 5.27
C HIS A 66 -3.85 18.03 4.37
N LYS A 67 -3.01 18.77 3.63
CA LYS A 67 -3.45 19.81 2.68
C LYS A 67 -4.46 19.34 1.62
N ASP A 68 -4.32 18.12 1.12
CA ASP A 68 -5.21 17.54 0.11
C ASP A 68 -5.32 16.02 0.35
N PRO A 69 -6.15 15.59 1.31
CA PRO A 69 -6.25 14.18 1.68
C PRO A 69 -6.82 13.34 0.53
N LYS A 70 -7.67 13.92 -0.33
CA LYS A 70 -8.23 13.21 -1.48
C LYS A 70 -7.16 12.87 -2.51
N ALA A 71 -6.33 13.83 -2.90
CA ALA A 71 -5.26 13.59 -3.87
C ALA A 71 -4.21 12.60 -3.34
N SER A 72 -3.85 12.70 -2.05
CA SER A 72 -2.91 11.79 -1.41
C SER A 72 -3.45 10.36 -1.29
N LEU A 73 -4.72 10.19 -0.91
CA LEU A 73 -5.34 8.86 -0.85
C LEU A 73 -5.45 8.23 -2.25
N THR A 74 -5.82 9.03 -3.25
CA THR A 74 -5.82 8.60 -4.66
C THR A 74 -4.43 8.13 -5.09
N SER A 75 -3.39 8.88 -4.72
CA SER A 75 -2.00 8.54 -5.04
C SER A 75 -1.56 7.25 -4.36
N ALA A 76 -1.93 7.03 -3.09
CA ALA A 76 -1.63 5.80 -2.36
C ALA A 76 -2.17 4.55 -3.09
N TYR A 77 -3.46 4.55 -3.46
CA TYR A 77 -4.06 3.45 -4.24
C TYR A 77 -3.39 3.29 -5.59
N LYS A 78 -3.19 4.38 -6.34
CA LYS A 78 -2.57 4.35 -7.66
C LYS A 78 -1.15 3.79 -7.62
N ASN A 79 -0.33 4.22 -6.67
CA ASN A 79 1.04 3.77 -6.52
C ASN A 79 1.12 2.30 -6.10
N CYS A 80 0.19 1.83 -5.25
CA CYS A 80 0.08 0.39 -4.96
C CYS A 80 -0.20 -0.43 -6.22
N LEU A 81 -1.13 0.01 -7.07
CA LEU A 81 -1.47 -0.66 -8.33
C LEU A 81 -0.28 -0.64 -9.31
N SER A 82 0.43 0.49 -9.42
CA SER A 82 1.65 0.58 -10.25
C SER A 82 2.73 -0.39 -9.78
N VAL A 83 3.03 -0.42 -8.47
CA VAL A 83 4.02 -1.33 -7.91
C VAL A 83 3.61 -2.79 -8.12
N ALA A 84 2.33 -3.13 -7.95
CA ALA A 84 1.83 -4.47 -8.24
C ALA A 84 2.08 -4.86 -9.71
N LYS A 85 1.76 -3.96 -10.64
CA LYS A 85 1.97 -4.16 -12.08
C LYS A 85 3.45 -4.32 -12.46
N GLU A 86 4.31 -3.47 -11.92
CA GLU A 86 5.77 -3.52 -12.14
C GLU A 86 6.39 -4.84 -11.67
N ASN A 87 5.76 -5.49 -10.69
CA ASN A 87 6.18 -6.76 -10.13
C ASN A 87 5.34 -7.96 -10.64
N ASN A 88 4.55 -7.76 -11.70
CA ASN A 88 3.69 -8.79 -12.33
C ASN A 88 2.66 -9.46 -11.38
N ILE A 89 2.22 -8.74 -10.34
CA ILE A 89 1.23 -9.24 -9.39
C ILE A 89 -0.16 -9.16 -10.00
N GLU A 90 -0.86 -10.30 -10.03
CA GLU A 90 -2.18 -10.42 -10.65
C GLU A 90 -3.35 -10.32 -9.65
N TYR A 91 -3.11 -10.52 -8.34
CA TYR A 91 -4.15 -10.52 -7.30
C TYR A 91 -3.75 -9.60 -6.14
N ILE A 92 -4.60 -8.65 -5.78
CA ILE A 92 -4.33 -7.67 -4.72
C ILE A 92 -5.53 -7.52 -3.77
N ALA A 93 -5.25 -7.42 -2.48
CA ALA A 93 -6.24 -7.13 -1.45
C ALA A 93 -5.90 -5.80 -0.78
N PHE A 94 -6.87 -4.88 -0.78
CA PHE A 94 -6.74 -3.58 -0.13
C PHE A 94 -7.41 -3.57 1.24
N THR A 95 -6.75 -2.93 2.20
CA THR A 95 -7.41 -2.49 3.42
C THR A 95 -8.07 -1.12 3.21
N ALA A 96 -8.92 -0.69 4.15
CA ALA A 96 -9.51 0.64 4.16
C ALA A 96 -8.44 1.70 4.54
N ILE A 97 -7.60 2.08 3.58
CA ILE A 97 -6.45 2.98 3.78
C ILE A 97 -6.95 4.29 4.41
N SER A 98 -6.22 4.76 5.44
CA SER A 98 -6.53 5.95 6.26
C SER A 98 -7.83 5.93 7.08
N CYS A 99 -8.68 4.91 7.00
CA CYS A 99 -9.95 4.88 7.72
C CYS A 99 -9.83 4.46 9.20
N GLY A 100 -8.64 4.06 9.64
CA GLY A 100 -8.33 3.76 11.03
C GLY A 100 -7.95 5.02 11.82
N VAL A 101 -6.78 5.00 12.46
CA VAL A 101 -6.28 6.12 13.28
C VAL A 101 -6.10 7.45 12.52
N TYR A 102 -6.06 7.43 11.19
CA TYR A 102 -5.97 8.63 10.34
C TYR A 102 -7.31 9.29 10.04
N GLY A 103 -8.42 8.67 10.47
CA GLY A 103 -9.74 9.32 10.55
C GLY A 103 -10.43 9.61 9.22
N TYR A 104 -9.98 9.02 8.10
CA TYR A 104 -10.64 9.25 6.80
C TYR A 104 -12.07 8.67 6.82
N PRO A 105 -13.12 9.45 6.47
CA PRO A 105 -14.49 8.96 6.43
C PRO A 105 -14.64 7.78 5.46
N PHE A 106 -15.28 6.70 5.92
CA PHE A 106 -15.41 5.46 5.16
C PHE A 106 -16.06 5.65 3.79
N GLU A 107 -17.13 6.44 3.68
CA GLU A 107 -17.85 6.65 2.41
C GLU A 107 -16.99 7.40 1.37
N GLU A 108 -16.28 8.43 1.82
CA GLU A 108 -15.37 9.21 0.96
C GLU A 108 -14.17 8.36 0.52
N ALA A 109 -13.55 7.64 1.46
CA ALA A 109 -12.42 6.77 1.19
C ALA A 109 -12.81 5.63 0.24
N ALA A 110 -13.96 4.99 0.45
CA ALA A 110 -14.45 3.93 -0.43
C ALA A 110 -14.71 4.45 -1.86
N THR A 111 -15.27 5.66 -1.98
CA THR A 111 -15.47 6.32 -3.28
C THR A 111 -14.14 6.53 -4.00
N ILE A 112 -13.11 7.01 -3.28
CA ILE A 112 -11.76 7.21 -3.83
C ILE A 112 -11.11 5.87 -4.20
N ALA A 113 -11.19 4.86 -3.33
CA ALA A 113 -10.63 3.53 -3.54
C ALA A 113 -11.22 2.89 -4.81
N ILE A 114 -12.55 2.78 -4.89
CA ILE A 114 -13.24 2.14 -6.01
C ILE A 114 -13.00 2.89 -7.32
N SER A 115 -13.06 4.23 -7.31
CA SER A 115 -12.83 5.03 -8.52
C SER A 115 -11.38 4.92 -9.00
N THR A 116 -10.41 4.94 -8.08
CA THR A 116 -8.99 4.78 -8.44
C THR A 116 -8.73 3.39 -9.01
N VAL A 117 -9.21 2.35 -8.34
CA VAL A 117 -9.08 0.96 -8.81
C VAL A 117 -9.67 0.79 -10.22
N LYS A 118 -10.90 1.27 -10.46
CA LYS A 118 -11.54 1.17 -11.78
C LYS A 118 -10.73 1.84 -12.89
N ASN A 119 -9.99 2.90 -12.57
CA ASN A 119 -9.23 3.67 -13.55
C ASN A 119 -7.79 3.16 -13.75
N PHE A 120 -7.24 2.37 -12.82
CA PHE A 120 -5.82 2.04 -12.80
C PHE A 120 -5.49 0.55 -12.61
N ALA A 121 -6.47 -0.33 -12.41
CA ALA A 121 -6.24 -1.77 -12.20
C ALA A 121 -6.00 -2.58 -13.49
N ASP A 122 -5.68 -1.93 -14.62
CA ASP A 122 -5.41 -2.60 -15.89
C ASP A 122 -4.29 -3.65 -15.76
N GLY A 123 -4.66 -4.91 -15.95
CA GLY A 123 -3.76 -6.07 -15.84
C GLY A 123 -3.84 -6.83 -14.53
N ILE A 124 -4.59 -6.33 -13.53
CA ILE A 124 -4.91 -7.06 -12.29
C ILE A 124 -6.15 -7.92 -12.53
N LYS A 125 -6.08 -9.21 -12.20
CA LYS A 125 -7.15 -10.18 -12.45
C LYS A 125 -8.24 -10.15 -11.38
N GLU A 126 -7.86 -9.94 -10.12
CA GLU A 126 -8.80 -9.93 -8.99
C GLU A 126 -8.35 -8.92 -7.95
N LEU A 127 -9.32 -8.19 -7.41
CA LEU A 127 -9.10 -7.17 -6.40
C LEU A 127 -10.13 -7.35 -5.28
N HIS A 128 -9.63 -7.48 -4.05
CA HIS A 128 -10.43 -7.65 -2.84
C HIS A 128 -10.40 -6.41 -1.95
#